data_AF-A0A9R1WAA0-F1
#
_entry.id   AF-A0A9R1WAA0-F1
#
_cell.length_a   1.000
_cell.length_b   1.000
_cell.length_c   1.000
_cell.angle_alpha   90.00
_cell.angle_beta   90.00
_cell.angle_gamma   90.00
#
_symmetry.space_group_name_H-M   'P 1'
#
loop_
_entity.id
_entity.type
_entity.pdbx_description
1 polymer ?
#
loop_
_entity_poly.entity_id
_entity_poly.type
_entity_poly.pdbx_seq_one_letter_code
_entity_poly.pdbx_strand_id
1 'polypeptide(L)'
;MTRMQEMSLNYHFKVEQEFGSSTHAFFGFNGTAGVWRMAAINEAGGWKDRTTVEDMDLAVRASLKGWKFLYLGSLKVKNELPSVFKAYRFQQHRWSCGPANLFRKMIYEIMMNKKVALWKKLHVIYSFFFVRKIVAHIGTFVLYCVVIPASVWIPEVEVPVWATVYIPTVITILNAVATPRSFYLVVFWVVFENVMALHRTKATFIGLFETQRVNEWVVTEKHGDASKAKSAITHQQRLGLKLSDRLLVLEFCMGIILFISGCYDLAYGKYYYYIYLYLQAIAFVVTGLGYVGTHIPNS
;
A
#
# COMPACT_ATOMS: atom_id res chain seq x y z
N MET A 1 0.86 -13.19 -6.42
CA MET A 1 0.60 -12.08 -5.47
C MET A 1 1.81 -11.75 -4.60
N THR A 2 2.37 -12.68 -3.82
CA THR A 2 3.52 -12.40 -2.92
C THR A 2 4.75 -11.84 -3.66
N ARG A 3 5.05 -12.31 -4.88
CA ARG A 3 6.10 -11.72 -5.73
C ARG A 3 5.84 -10.27 -6.14
N MET A 4 4.57 -9.88 -6.32
CA MET A 4 4.20 -8.48 -6.60
C MET A 4 4.32 -7.62 -5.33
N GLN A 5 3.95 -8.16 -4.16
CA GLN A 5 4.17 -7.48 -2.87
C GLN A 5 5.66 -7.27 -2.59
N GLU A 6 6.50 -8.25 -2.92
CA GLU A 6 7.95 -8.15 -2.81
C GLU A 6 8.51 -6.98 -3.61
N MET A 7 7.98 -6.69 -4.81
CA MET A 7 8.43 -5.55 -5.62
C MET A 7 8.25 -4.22 -4.89
N SER A 8 7.06 -3.97 -4.33
CA SER A 8 6.75 -2.75 -3.56
C SER A 8 7.57 -2.67 -2.27
N LEU A 9 7.75 -3.80 -1.57
CA LEU A 9 8.50 -3.85 -0.31
C LEU A 9 10.01 -3.68 -0.51
N ASN A 10 10.57 -4.26 -1.56
CA ASN A 10 12.00 -4.12 -1.83
C ASN A 10 12.39 -2.67 -2.12
N TYR A 11 11.57 -1.92 -2.86
CA TYR A 11 11.77 -0.49 -3.03
C TYR A 11 11.70 0.25 -1.68
N HIS A 12 10.66 -0.03 -0.89
CA HIS A 12 10.49 0.55 0.45
C HIS A 12 11.72 0.34 1.35
N PHE A 13 12.24 -0.88 1.45
CA PHE A 13 13.37 -1.19 2.31
C PHE A 13 14.71 -0.71 1.73
N LYS A 14 15.04 -1.08 0.49
CA LYS A 14 16.37 -0.85 -0.09
C LYS A 14 16.61 0.59 -0.50
N VAL A 15 15.56 1.33 -0.82
CA VAL A 15 15.68 2.72 -1.29
C VAL A 15 15.23 3.67 -0.20
N GLU A 16 13.98 3.55 0.27
CA GLU A 16 13.41 4.56 1.15
C GLU A 16 14.01 4.54 2.56
N GLN A 17 14.16 3.36 3.16
CA GLN A 17 14.75 3.25 4.50
C GLN A 17 16.26 3.46 4.49
N GLU A 18 16.97 2.96 3.48
CA GLU A 18 18.41 3.21 3.30
C GLU A 18 18.69 4.71 3.11
N PHE A 19 17.90 5.39 2.27
CA PHE A 19 18.01 6.85 2.09
C PHE A 19 17.69 7.61 3.39
N GLY A 20 16.62 7.22 4.10
CA GLY A 20 16.28 7.81 5.40
C GLY A 20 17.40 7.64 6.42
N SER A 21 17.98 6.45 6.50
CA SER A 21 19.11 6.13 7.38
C SER A 21 20.36 6.95 7.07
N SER A 22 20.81 6.94 5.81
CA SER A 22 22.03 7.65 5.38
C SER A 22 21.94 9.17 5.56
N THR A 23 20.76 9.75 5.37
CA THR A 23 20.51 11.18 5.57
C THR A 23 20.10 11.55 7.01
N HIS A 24 19.99 10.56 7.91
CA HIS A 24 19.38 10.72 9.23
C HIS A 24 17.98 11.36 9.19
N ALA A 25 17.29 11.26 8.06
CA ALA A 25 15.91 11.67 7.91
C ALA A 25 15.00 10.61 8.56
N PHE A 26 13.80 11.05 8.98
CA PHE A 26 12.86 10.10 9.56
C PHE A 26 12.39 9.09 8.51
N PHE A 27 12.53 7.81 8.84
CA PHE A 27 11.82 6.69 8.22
C PHE A 27 11.12 5.90 9.33
N GLY A 28 9.92 5.39 9.03
CA GLY A 28 9.09 4.68 10.02
C GLY A 28 9.72 3.35 10.44
N PHE A 29 9.44 2.93 11.68
CA PHE A 29 9.70 1.58 12.14
C PHE A 29 8.57 0.65 11.68
N ASN A 30 8.90 -0.54 11.19
CA ASN A 30 7.95 -1.47 10.53
C ASN A 30 7.47 -2.61 11.46
N GLY A 31 7.53 -2.39 12.77
CA GLY A 31 7.00 -3.30 13.79
C GLY A 31 7.78 -4.60 14.02
N THR A 32 8.65 -5.00 13.09
CA THR A 32 9.44 -6.24 13.16
C THR A 32 10.85 -6.03 12.60
N ALA A 33 11.73 -7.00 12.84
CA ALA A 33 13.09 -7.03 12.30
C ALA A 33 13.93 -5.77 12.61
N GLY A 34 13.75 -5.20 13.81
CA GLY A 34 14.65 -4.17 14.31
C GLY A 34 14.74 -4.15 15.84
N VAL A 35 15.72 -3.41 16.33
CA VAL A 35 16.12 -3.39 17.74
C VAL A 35 15.99 -1.97 18.28
N TRP A 36 15.47 -1.87 19.50
CA TRP A 36 15.32 -0.61 20.20
C TRP A 36 16.31 -0.52 21.35
N ARG A 37 16.89 0.66 21.55
CA ARG A 37 17.52 0.98 22.83
C ARG A 37 16.42 1.20 23.87
N MET A 38 16.54 0.58 25.03
CA MET A 38 15.58 0.76 26.14
C MET A 38 15.42 2.25 26.51
N ALA A 39 16.51 3.01 26.53
CA ALA A 39 16.48 4.45 26.77
C ALA A 39 15.59 5.20 25.77
N ALA A 40 15.64 4.84 24.48
CA ALA A 40 14.82 5.48 23.45
C ALA A 40 13.32 5.24 23.67
N ILE A 41 12.95 4.02 24.06
CA ILE A 41 11.56 3.68 24.39
C ILE A 41 11.10 4.49 25.60
N ASN A 42 11.90 4.51 26.67
CA ASN A 42 11.56 5.19 27.92
C ASN A 42 11.43 6.70 27.72
N GLU A 43 12.38 7.34 27.02
CA GLU A 43 12.34 8.77 26.73
C GLU A 43 11.21 9.19 25.80
N ALA A 44 10.81 8.31 24.87
CA ALA A 44 9.65 8.53 24.02
C ALA A 44 8.32 8.40 24.79
N GLY A 45 8.33 7.82 25.99
CA GLY A 45 7.14 7.59 26.81
C GLY A 45 6.46 6.25 26.53
N GLY A 46 7.23 5.23 26.14
CA GLY A 46 6.74 3.85 25.98
C GLY A 46 5.82 3.64 24.78
N TRP A 47 5.19 2.47 24.75
CA TRP A 47 4.17 2.10 23.76
C TRP A 47 2.83 2.75 24.10
N LYS A 48 2.11 3.22 23.09
CA LYS A 48 0.78 3.83 23.24
C LYS A 48 -0.21 3.10 22.34
N ASP A 49 -1.40 2.83 22.86
CA ASP A 49 -2.50 2.12 22.20
C ASP A 49 -3.40 3.03 21.34
N ARG A 50 -3.07 4.32 21.23
CA ARG A 50 -3.88 5.33 20.53
C ARG A 50 -4.07 5.10 19.02
N THR A 51 -3.37 4.16 18.40
CA THR A 51 -3.44 3.88 16.96
C THR A 51 -3.05 2.42 16.66
N THR A 52 -3.46 1.92 15.50
CA THR A 52 -3.10 0.58 14.97
C THR A 52 -1.71 0.53 14.32
N VAL A 53 -0.90 1.57 14.54
CA VAL A 53 0.51 1.67 14.14
C VAL A 53 1.32 2.22 15.32
N GLU A 54 1.21 1.54 16.46
CA GLU A 54 1.86 1.87 17.72
C GLU A 54 3.39 1.94 17.59
N ASP A 55 3.93 1.14 16.68
CA ASP A 55 5.32 1.08 16.26
C ASP A 55 5.77 2.38 15.56
N MET A 56 4.96 2.89 14.63
CA MET A 56 5.19 4.15 13.94
C MET A 56 5.01 5.33 14.90
N ASP A 57 4.02 5.28 15.79
CA ASP A 57 3.80 6.29 16.82
C ASP A 57 5.03 6.44 17.72
N LEU A 58 5.56 5.32 18.22
CA LEU A 58 6.79 5.29 18.99
C LEU A 58 7.97 5.84 18.18
N ALA A 59 8.08 5.48 16.90
CA ALA A 59 9.14 5.96 16.03
C ALA A 59 9.10 7.48 15.84
N VAL A 60 7.93 8.06 15.60
CA VAL A 60 7.78 9.53 15.48
C VAL A 60 8.18 10.19 16.80
N ARG A 61 7.68 9.71 17.94
CA ARG A 61 8.00 10.29 19.26
C ARG A 61 9.49 10.22 19.58
N ALA A 62 10.14 9.08 19.37
CA ALA A 62 11.57 8.94 19.56
C ALA A 62 12.36 9.88 18.62
N SER A 63 11.94 9.99 17.37
CA SER A 63 12.51 10.94 16.40
C SER A 63 12.42 12.40 16.88
N LEU A 64 11.28 12.78 17.49
CA LEU A 64 11.04 14.10 18.09
C LEU A 64 11.85 14.35 19.39
N LYS A 65 12.45 13.30 19.97
CA LYS A 65 13.41 13.41 21.08
C LYS A 65 14.86 13.47 20.58
N GLY A 66 15.10 13.40 19.28
CA GLY A 66 16.43 13.48 18.68
C GLY A 66 17.05 12.12 18.37
N TRP A 67 16.37 11.01 18.66
CA TRP A 67 16.85 9.68 18.27
C TRP A 67 16.95 9.54 16.76
N LYS A 68 17.98 8.82 16.33
CA LYS A 68 18.31 8.52 14.94
C LYS A 68 18.00 7.05 14.67
N PHE A 69 17.40 6.80 13.52
CA PHE A 69 17.08 5.45 13.06
C PHE A 69 18.16 5.02 12.07
N LEU A 70 18.61 3.78 12.20
CA LEU A 70 19.61 3.18 11.31
C LEU A 70 19.01 1.96 10.64
N TYR A 71 19.12 1.90 9.32
CA TYR A 71 18.77 0.74 8.51
C TYR A 71 20.05 0.00 8.13
N LEU A 72 20.07 -1.32 8.32
CA LEU A 72 21.23 -2.18 8.04
C LEU A 72 20.88 -3.14 6.90
N GLY A 73 21.04 -2.71 5.64
CA GLY A 73 20.72 -3.52 4.47
C GLY A 73 21.57 -4.80 4.32
N SER A 74 22.71 -4.89 5.00
CA SER A 74 23.57 -6.07 5.04
C SER A 74 22.99 -7.22 5.87
N LEU A 75 22.17 -6.92 6.88
CA LEU A 75 21.54 -7.92 7.75
C LEU A 75 20.14 -8.27 7.22
N LYS A 76 19.96 -9.52 6.81
CA LYS A 76 18.70 -9.98 6.22
C LYS A 76 17.93 -10.88 7.17
N VAL A 77 16.66 -10.56 7.39
CA VAL A 77 15.73 -11.37 8.19
C VAL A 77 14.66 -11.94 7.26
N LYS A 78 14.39 -13.24 7.34
CA LYS A 78 13.31 -13.89 6.59
C LYS A 78 11.97 -13.43 7.15
N ASN A 79 11.07 -12.98 6.28
CA ASN A 79 9.72 -12.58 6.63
C ASN A 79 8.71 -13.27 5.71
N GLU A 80 7.55 -13.58 6.27
CA GLU A 80 6.43 -14.15 5.53
C GLU A 80 5.46 -13.04 5.09
N LEU A 81 5.07 -13.10 3.81
CA LEU A 81 4.08 -12.23 3.21
C LEU A 81 2.73 -12.94 3.12
N PRO A 82 1.61 -12.21 3.30
CA PRO A 82 0.28 -12.80 3.20
C PRO A 82 0.07 -13.37 1.80
N SER A 83 -0.15 -14.68 1.72
CA SER A 83 -0.43 -15.39 0.47
C SER A 83 -1.91 -15.32 0.09
N VAL A 84 -2.81 -15.20 1.08
CA VAL A 84 -4.25 -15.04 0.92
C VAL A 84 -4.60 -13.56 0.71
N PHE A 85 -5.39 -13.25 -0.33
CA PHE A 85 -5.69 -11.86 -0.69
C PHE A 85 -6.51 -11.14 0.38
N LYS A 86 -7.45 -11.81 1.04
CA LYS A 86 -8.21 -11.25 2.17
C LYS A 86 -7.28 -10.78 3.30
N ALA A 87 -6.29 -11.58 3.68
CA ALA A 87 -5.29 -11.22 4.69
C ALA A 87 -4.43 -10.03 4.23
N TYR A 88 -4.00 -10.03 2.96
CA TYR A 88 -3.28 -8.91 2.37
C TYR A 88 -4.09 -7.60 2.39
N ARG A 89 -5.39 -7.64 2.08
CA ARG A 89 -6.27 -6.47 2.17
C ARG A 89 -6.36 -5.93 3.59
N PHE A 90 -6.49 -6.78 4.61
CA PHE A 90 -6.49 -6.32 6.00
C PHE A 90 -5.17 -5.65 6.38
N GLN A 91 -4.05 -6.23 5.97
CA GLN A 91 -2.74 -5.63 6.18
C GLN A 91 -2.62 -4.26 5.51
N GLN A 92 -2.99 -4.15 4.23
CA GLN A 92 -2.94 -2.89 3.48
C GLN A 92 -3.91 -1.83 4.01
N HIS A 93 -5.06 -2.26 4.53
CA HIS A 93 -6.00 -1.36 5.20
C HIS A 93 -5.33 -0.74 6.42
N ARG A 94 -4.74 -1.55 7.31
CA ARG A 94 -4.05 -1.07 8.51
C ARG A 94 -2.87 -0.17 8.17
N TRP A 95 -2.05 -0.55 7.18
CA TRP A 95 -0.88 0.22 6.74
C TRP A 95 -1.21 1.55 6.06
N SER A 96 -2.47 1.78 5.67
CA SER A 96 -2.92 3.05 5.08
C SER A 96 -3.76 3.86 6.07
N CYS A 97 -4.69 3.21 6.76
CA CYS A 97 -5.56 3.80 7.77
C CYS A 97 -4.78 4.26 9.00
N GLY A 98 -3.91 3.40 9.54
CA GLY A 98 -3.14 3.68 10.74
C GLY A 98 -2.28 4.94 10.63
N PRO A 99 -1.41 5.08 9.61
CA PRO A 99 -0.60 6.28 9.44
C PRO A 99 -1.40 7.55 9.18
N ALA A 100 -2.52 7.46 8.46
CA ALA A 100 -3.42 8.58 8.24
C ALA A 100 -4.09 9.07 9.54
N ASN A 101 -4.52 8.13 10.38
CA ASN A 101 -5.05 8.43 11.71
C ASN A 101 -3.97 9.00 12.64
N LEU A 102 -2.78 8.40 12.63
CA LEU A 102 -1.63 8.86 13.41
C LEU A 102 -1.24 10.29 13.01
N PHE A 103 -1.25 10.62 11.71
CA PHE A 103 -0.96 11.97 11.24
C PHE A 103 -1.86 13.01 11.89
N ARG A 104 -3.18 12.78 11.87
CA ARG A 104 -4.17 13.66 12.51
C ARG A 104 -3.88 13.84 14.01
N LYS A 105 -3.52 12.76 14.70
CA LYS A 105 -3.21 12.77 16.15
C LYS A 105 -1.88 13.44 16.50
N MET A 106 -0.90 13.36 15.60
CA MET A 106 0.48 13.78 15.87
C MET A 106 0.86 15.12 15.27
N ILE A 107 0.11 15.66 14.31
CA ILE A 107 0.50 16.88 13.58
C ILE A 107 0.81 18.04 14.52
N TYR A 108 -0.04 18.26 15.52
CA TYR A 108 0.17 19.32 16.52
C TYR A 108 1.40 19.05 17.40
N GLU A 109 1.58 17.81 17.87
CA GLU A 109 2.74 17.40 18.68
C GLU A 109 4.06 17.59 17.91
N ILE A 110 4.08 17.30 16.61
CA ILE A 110 5.24 17.49 15.74
C ILE A 110 5.53 18.98 15.53
N MET A 111 4.51 19.79 15.24
CA MET A 111 4.65 21.23 15.00
C MET A 111 5.20 21.95 16.24
N MET A 112 4.64 21.67 17.41
CA MET A 112 4.98 22.34 18.67
C MET A 112 6.28 21.85 19.31
N ASN A 113 6.89 20.77 18.80
CA ASN A 113 8.12 20.23 19.36
C ASN A 113 9.28 21.25 19.28
N LYS A 114 9.90 21.61 20.41
CA LYS A 114 11.02 22.57 20.43
C LYS A 114 12.41 21.94 20.31
N LYS A 115 12.50 20.60 20.36
CA LYS A 115 13.78 19.87 20.39
C LYS A 115 14.38 19.63 19.02
N VAL A 116 13.54 19.46 17.99
CA VAL A 116 14.01 19.15 16.63
C VAL A 116 13.95 20.35 15.70
N ALA A 117 14.88 20.39 14.74
CA ALA A 117 14.96 21.43 13.72
C ALA A 117 13.69 21.50 12.85
N LEU A 118 13.40 22.68 12.32
CA LEU A 118 12.24 22.92 11.45
C LEU A 118 12.21 21.99 10.23
N TRP A 119 13.37 21.76 9.59
CA TRP A 119 13.48 20.84 8.44
C TRP A 119 13.05 19.42 8.76
N LYS A 120 13.35 18.93 9.96
CA LYS A 120 12.91 17.60 10.40
C LYS A 120 11.40 17.54 10.57
N LYS A 121 10.78 18.61 11.10
CA LYS A 121 9.32 18.71 11.21
C LYS A 121 8.65 18.74 9.84
N LEU A 122 9.18 19.57 8.93
CA LEU A 122 8.69 19.67 7.56
C LEU A 122 8.77 18.32 6.85
N HIS A 123 9.92 17.62 6.94
CA HIS A 123 10.06 16.28 6.38
C HIS A 123 9.04 15.29 6.94
N VAL A 124 8.84 15.26 8.26
CA VAL A 124 7.90 14.32 8.89
C VAL A 124 6.44 14.64 8.50
N ILE A 125 6.04 15.91 8.55
CA ILE A 125 4.67 16.34 8.24
C ILE A 125 4.39 16.23 6.74
N TYR A 126 5.21 16.89 5.92
CA TYR A 126 4.97 17.01 4.49
C TYR A 126 5.40 15.75 3.75
N SER A 127 6.68 15.38 3.79
CA SER A 127 7.20 14.29 2.96
C SER A 127 6.76 12.92 3.45
N PHE A 128 6.82 12.65 4.76
CA PHE A 128 6.50 11.33 5.32
C PHE A 128 5.00 11.11 5.49
N PHE A 129 4.25 11.98 6.17
CA PHE A 129 2.82 11.77 6.38
C PHE A 129 1.98 12.23 5.20
N PHE A 130 2.05 13.50 4.82
CA PHE A 130 1.14 14.06 3.82
C PHE A 130 1.37 13.46 2.42
N VAL A 131 2.55 13.63 1.84
CA VAL A 131 2.84 13.16 0.48
C VAL A 131 2.78 11.64 0.41
N ARG A 132 3.51 10.94 1.29
CA ARG A 132 3.71 9.49 1.18
C ARG A 132 2.55 8.65 1.73
N LYS A 133 1.86 9.06 2.80
CA LYS A 133 0.77 8.26 3.40
C LYS A 133 -0.63 8.70 2.98
N ILE A 134 -0.77 9.92 2.42
CA ILE A 134 -2.07 10.45 1.99
C ILE A 134 -2.09 10.67 0.48
N VAL A 135 -1.29 11.62 -0.03
CA VAL A 135 -1.34 12.03 -1.45
C VAL A 135 -0.99 10.87 -2.38
N ALA A 136 0.01 10.06 -2.07
CA ALA A 136 0.41 8.94 -2.92
C ALA A 136 -0.71 7.90 -3.09
N HIS A 137 -1.48 7.61 -2.04
CA HIS A 137 -2.58 6.64 -2.11
C HIS A 137 -3.77 7.21 -2.89
N ILE A 138 -4.20 8.42 -2.52
CA ILE A 138 -5.36 9.10 -3.13
C ILE A 138 -5.05 9.47 -4.59
N GLY A 139 -3.90 10.08 -4.84
CA GLY A 139 -3.48 10.55 -6.16
C GLY A 139 -3.36 9.42 -7.18
N THR A 140 -2.81 8.26 -6.77
CA THR A 140 -2.74 7.09 -7.66
C THR A 140 -4.14 6.63 -8.05
N PHE A 141 -5.04 6.47 -7.08
CA PHE A 141 -6.43 6.06 -7.37
C PHE A 141 -7.15 7.08 -8.26
N VAL A 142 -7.08 8.36 -7.90
CA VAL A 142 -7.75 9.45 -8.63
C VAL A 142 -7.24 9.53 -10.06
N LEU A 143 -5.93 9.52 -10.29
CA LEU A 143 -5.37 9.59 -11.65
C LEU A 143 -5.85 8.41 -12.51
N TYR A 144 -5.64 7.19 -12.02
CA TYR A 144 -5.77 5.98 -12.83
C TYR A 144 -7.19 5.43 -12.96
N CYS A 145 -8.03 5.67 -11.96
CA CYS A 145 -9.38 5.11 -11.89
C CYS A 145 -10.48 6.17 -12.03
N VAL A 146 -10.14 7.46 -11.99
CA VAL A 146 -11.13 8.56 -12.10
C VAL A 146 -10.79 9.50 -13.25
N VAL A 147 -9.60 10.12 -13.23
CA VAL A 147 -9.21 11.15 -14.20
C VAL A 147 -9.04 10.59 -15.61
N ILE A 148 -8.31 9.48 -15.78
CA ILE A 148 -8.14 8.86 -17.11
C ILE A 148 -9.50 8.44 -17.69
N PRO A 149 -10.37 7.68 -16.97
CA PRO A 149 -11.71 7.38 -17.47
C PRO A 149 -12.52 8.65 -17.76
N ALA A 150 -12.54 9.64 -16.87
CA ALA A 150 -13.27 10.88 -17.08
C ALA A 150 -12.80 11.64 -18.33
N SER A 151 -11.50 11.63 -18.63
CA SER A 151 -10.93 12.24 -19.85
C SER A 151 -11.39 11.58 -21.14
N VAL A 152 -11.84 10.32 -21.08
CA VAL A 152 -12.44 9.62 -22.22
C VAL A 152 -13.87 10.09 -22.45
N TRP A 153 -14.64 10.31 -21.37
CA TRP A 153 -16.04 10.73 -21.45
C TRP A 153 -16.20 12.23 -21.72
N ILE A 154 -15.24 13.05 -21.28
CA ILE A 154 -15.28 14.51 -21.35
C ILE A 154 -14.10 14.96 -22.22
N PRO A 155 -14.31 15.22 -23.52
CA PRO A 155 -13.23 15.52 -24.46
C PRO A 155 -12.46 16.81 -24.13
N GLU A 156 -13.01 17.70 -23.31
CA GLU A 156 -12.36 18.92 -22.83
C GLU A 156 -11.29 18.65 -21.76
N VAL A 157 -11.30 17.47 -21.13
CA VAL A 157 -10.34 17.10 -20.09
C VAL A 157 -9.11 16.46 -20.74
N GLU A 158 -8.07 17.27 -20.98
CA GLU A 158 -6.79 16.77 -21.46
C GLU A 158 -5.87 16.42 -20.29
N VAL A 159 -5.43 15.16 -20.23
CA VAL A 159 -4.45 14.72 -19.24
C VAL A 159 -3.06 14.80 -19.85
N PRO A 160 -2.11 15.52 -19.23
CA PRO A 160 -0.81 15.72 -19.83
C PRO A 160 0.01 14.42 -19.85
N VAL A 161 0.75 14.20 -20.93
CA VAL A 161 1.56 12.97 -21.17
C VAL A 161 2.57 12.71 -20.05
N TRP A 162 3.13 13.76 -19.44
CA TRP A 162 4.07 13.58 -18.33
C TRP A 162 3.43 12.90 -17.11
N ALA A 163 2.13 13.12 -16.89
CA ALA A 163 1.40 12.55 -15.76
C ALA A 163 0.99 11.09 -16.03
N THR A 164 0.60 10.76 -17.27
CA THR A 164 0.10 9.43 -17.65
C THR A 164 1.20 8.47 -18.08
N VAL A 165 2.32 8.98 -18.60
CA VAL A 165 3.41 8.16 -19.14
C VAL A 165 4.71 8.36 -18.37
N TYR A 166 5.24 9.58 -18.29
CA TYR A 166 6.61 9.79 -17.80
C TYR A 166 6.76 9.47 -16.30
N ILE A 167 5.93 10.09 -15.44
CA ILE A 167 5.97 9.83 -14.00
C ILE A 167 5.73 8.33 -13.68
N PRO A 168 4.68 7.69 -14.21
CA PRO A 168 4.44 6.26 -14.02
C PRO A 168 5.59 5.37 -14.47
N THR A 169 6.18 5.66 -15.63
CA THR A 169 7.29 4.88 -16.18
C THR A 169 8.51 4.98 -15.28
N VAL A 170 8.85 6.19 -14.81
CA VAL A 170 9.95 6.41 -13.88
C VAL A 170 9.71 5.67 -12.56
N ILE A 171 8.52 5.80 -11.97
CA ILE A 171 8.17 5.08 -10.72
C ILE A 171 8.27 3.56 -10.93
N THR A 172 7.80 3.06 -12.07
CA THR A 172 7.81 1.63 -12.40
C THR A 172 9.24 1.11 -12.56
N ILE A 173 10.10 1.84 -13.27
CA ILE A 173 11.51 1.49 -13.44
C ILE A 173 12.23 1.49 -12.08
N LEU A 174 12.01 2.50 -11.24
CA LEU A 174 12.61 2.58 -9.91
C LEU A 174 12.23 1.38 -9.03
N ASN A 175 10.97 0.94 -9.07
CA ASN A 175 10.52 -0.26 -8.34
C ASN A 175 11.06 -1.55 -8.96
N ALA A 176 11.09 -1.64 -10.29
CA ALA A 176 11.56 -2.83 -11.02
C ALA A 176 13.05 -3.08 -10.80
N VAL A 177 13.88 -2.02 -10.80
CA VAL A 177 15.32 -2.10 -10.53
C VAL A 177 15.61 -2.60 -9.12
N ALA A 178 14.77 -2.28 -8.14
CA ALA A 178 14.90 -2.79 -6.77
C ALA A 178 14.67 -4.33 -6.67
N THR A 179 13.98 -4.92 -7.66
CA THR A 179 13.64 -6.35 -7.72
C THR A 179 13.80 -6.96 -9.12
N PRO A 180 15.04 -7.11 -9.65
CA PRO A 180 15.27 -7.58 -11.02
C PRO A 180 14.68 -8.96 -11.32
N ARG A 181 14.63 -9.83 -10.31
CA ARG A 181 14.11 -11.21 -10.42
C ARG A 181 12.62 -11.27 -10.76
N SER A 182 11.86 -10.21 -10.48
CA SER A 182 10.42 -10.12 -10.71
C SER A 182 10.07 -9.20 -11.88
N PHE A 183 11.05 -8.83 -12.72
CA PHE A 183 10.84 -7.90 -13.85
C PHE A 183 9.72 -8.36 -14.81
N TYR A 184 9.61 -9.67 -15.03
CA TYR A 184 8.56 -10.27 -15.86
C TYR A 184 7.13 -10.05 -15.32
N LEU A 185 6.97 -9.57 -14.08
CA LEU A 185 5.69 -9.25 -13.45
C LEU A 185 5.33 -7.76 -13.48
N VAL A 186 6.17 -6.89 -14.06
CA VAL A 186 6.00 -5.42 -13.97
C VAL A 186 4.62 -4.95 -14.43
N VAL A 187 4.13 -5.42 -15.58
CA VAL A 187 2.80 -5.04 -16.07
C VAL A 187 1.69 -5.46 -15.10
N PHE A 188 1.75 -6.69 -14.59
CA PHE A 188 0.79 -7.20 -13.61
C PHE A 188 0.86 -6.45 -12.28
N TRP A 189 2.07 -6.08 -11.86
CA TRP A 189 2.31 -5.30 -10.65
C TRP A 189 1.69 -3.90 -10.76
N VAL A 190 1.89 -3.19 -11.88
CA VAL A 190 1.30 -1.85 -12.09
C VAL A 190 -0.22 -1.90 -11.99
N VAL A 191 -0.89 -2.78 -12.74
CA VAL A 191 -2.36 -2.86 -12.71
C VAL A 191 -2.88 -3.32 -11.36
N PHE A 192 -2.15 -4.20 -10.66
CA PHE A 192 -2.49 -4.66 -9.32
C PHE A 192 -2.34 -3.54 -8.27
N GLU A 193 -1.29 -2.72 -8.35
CA GLU A 193 -1.10 -1.57 -7.47
C GLU A 193 -2.20 -0.52 -7.67
N ASN A 194 -2.69 -0.33 -8.90
CA ASN A 194 -3.84 0.53 -9.19
C ASN A 194 -5.13 -0.01 -8.56
N VAL A 195 -5.38 -1.33 -8.60
CA VAL A 195 -6.50 -1.95 -7.87
C VAL A 195 -6.36 -1.71 -6.37
N MET A 196 -5.15 -1.92 -5.82
CA MET A 196 -4.89 -1.70 -4.41
C MET A 196 -4.98 -0.22 -4.01
N ALA A 197 -4.78 0.72 -4.93
CA ALA A 197 -4.92 2.15 -4.66
C ALA A 197 -6.36 2.52 -4.26
N LEU A 198 -7.38 1.87 -4.84
CA LEU A 198 -8.78 2.03 -4.40
C LEU A 198 -8.93 1.64 -2.92
N HIS A 199 -8.43 0.46 -2.56
CA HIS A 199 -8.51 -0.07 -1.19
C HIS A 199 -7.74 0.80 -0.19
N ARG A 200 -6.53 1.25 -0.56
CA ARG A 200 -5.71 2.14 0.27
C ARG A 200 -6.35 3.52 0.41
N THR A 201 -6.91 4.09 -0.66
CA THR A 201 -7.62 5.38 -0.62
C THR A 201 -8.79 5.35 0.36
N LYS A 202 -9.63 4.30 0.29
CA LYS A 202 -10.72 4.09 1.24
C LYS A 202 -10.19 4.03 2.68
N ALA A 203 -9.12 3.28 2.91
CA ALA A 203 -8.51 3.15 4.23
C ALA A 203 -7.92 4.48 4.75
N THR A 204 -7.26 5.26 3.89
CA THR A 204 -6.74 6.59 4.21
C THR A 204 -7.85 7.54 4.64
N PHE A 205 -8.98 7.58 3.92
CA PHE A 205 -10.12 8.41 4.31
C PHE A 205 -10.71 7.98 5.66
N ILE A 206 -10.87 6.67 5.89
CA ILE A 206 -11.32 6.14 7.18
C ILE A 206 -10.38 6.61 8.31
N GLY A 207 -9.07 6.52 8.10
CA GLY A 207 -8.06 6.98 9.07
C GLY A 207 -8.11 8.48 9.35
N LEU A 208 -8.25 9.31 8.31
CA LEU A 208 -8.31 10.78 8.45
C LEU A 208 -9.59 11.25 9.15
N PHE A 209 -10.73 10.65 8.83
CA PHE A 209 -12.03 11.05 9.36
C PHE A 209 -12.43 10.34 10.66
N GLU A 210 -11.64 9.37 11.12
CA GLU A 210 -11.94 8.59 12.32
C GLU A 210 -13.29 7.87 12.27
N THR A 211 -13.67 7.37 11.08
CA THR A 211 -14.93 6.63 10.90
C THR A 211 -14.82 5.20 11.44
N GLN A 212 -15.91 4.44 11.37
CA GLN A 212 -15.92 3.04 11.80
C GLN A 212 -14.75 2.23 11.20
N ARG A 213 -14.17 1.32 12.00
CA ARG A 213 -13.05 0.41 11.69
C ARG A 213 -11.61 0.96 11.79
N VAL A 214 -11.39 2.20 12.21
CA VAL A 214 -10.01 2.74 12.37
C VAL A 214 -9.14 1.94 13.34
N ASN A 215 -9.75 1.44 14.42
CA ASN A 215 -9.06 0.65 15.44
C ASN A 215 -9.20 -0.87 15.23
N GLU A 216 -9.72 -1.32 14.08
CA GLU A 216 -9.91 -2.74 13.83
C GLU A 216 -8.57 -3.43 13.54
N TRP A 217 -8.10 -4.19 14.53
CA TRP A 217 -6.90 -5.01 14.39
C TRP A 217 -7.28 -6.45 14.03
N VAL A 218 -7.37 -6.72 12.73
CA VAL A 218 -7.43 -8.10 12.24
C VAL A 218 -6.01 -8.63 12.13
N VAL A 219 -5.73 -9.75 12.81
CA VAL A 219 -4.44 -10.43 12.74
C VAL A 219 -4.28 -10.98 11.33
N THR A 220 -3.16 -10.63 10.69
CA THR A 220 -2.79 -11.20 9.40
C THR A 220 -2.23 -12.59 9.65
N GLU A 221 -3.02 -13.62 9.33
CA GLU A 221 -2.56 -14.99 9.42
C GLU A 221 -1.36 -15.23 8.50
N LYS A 222 -0.37 -15.91 9.06
CA LYS A 222 0.85 -16.36 8.40
C LYS A 222 0.80 -17.88 8.40
N HIS A 223 0.80 -18.49 7.22
CA HIS A 223 0.52 -19.90 7.04
C HIS A 223 1.79 -20.77 7.09
N GLY A 224 2.98 -20.17 7.21
CA GLY A 224 4.26 -20.89 7.33
C GLY A 224 4.65 -21.65 6.06
N ASP A 225 5.66 -22.51 6.16
CA ASP A 225 6.08 -23.36 5.03
C ASP A 225 4.95 -24.33 4.64
N ALA A 226 4.51 -24.24 3.38
CA ALA A 226 3.44 -25.05 2.77
C ALA A 226 3.66 -26.58 2.80
N SER A 227 4.73 -27.07 3.43
CA SER A 227 5.04 -28.50 3.58
C SER A 227 4.05 -29.22 4.50
N LYS A 228 3.44 -28.53 5.48
CA LYS A 228 2.37 -29.10 6.32
C LYS A 228 0.98 -29.10 5.65
N ALA A 229 0.78 -28.33 4.58
CA ALA A 229 -0.49 -28.31 3.85
C ALA A 229 -0.66 -29.55 2.94
N LYS A 230 0.44 -30.21 2.55
CA LYS A 230 0.39 -31.37 1.63
C LYS A 230 -0.38 -32.58 2.17
N SER A 231 -0.49 -32.77 3.49
CA SER A 231 -1.25 -33.90 4.05
C SER A 231 -2.78 -33.66 4.06
N ALA A 232 -3.23 -32.41 3.93
CA ALA A 232 -4.65 -32.07 3.89
C ALA A 232 -5.23 -31.95 2.46
N ILE A 233 -4.36 -31.80 1.45
CA ILE A 233 -4.76 -31.58 0.05
C ILE A 233 -5.49 -32.79 -0.56
N THR A 234 -5.25 -34.01 -0.06
CA THR A 234 -5.83 -35.22 -0.64
C THR A 234 -7.30 -35.47 -0.26
N HIS A 235 -7.85 -34.79 0.76
CA HIS A 235 -9.15 -35.16 1.33
C HIS A 235 -10.29 -34.13 1.22
N GLN A 236 -10.06 -32.93 0.66
CA GLN A 236 -11.06 -31.84 0.67
C GLN A 236 -11.28 -31.14 -0.68
N GLN A 237 -11.03 -31.84 -1.79
CA GLN A 237 -11.54 -31.41 -3.10
C GLN A 237 -13.06 -31.69 -3.18
N ARG A 238 -13.88 -30.79 -2.62
CA ARG A 238 -15.30 -30.50 -2.97
C ARG A 238 -15.99 -29.78 -1.81
N LEU A 239 -15.73 -28.49 -1.65
CA LEU A 239 -16.75 -27.60 -1.09
C LEU A 239 -16.76 -26.31 -1.91
N GLY A 240 -17.79 -26.16 -2.75
CA GLY A 240 -18.01 -24.97 -3.56
C GLY A 240 -18.28 -23.78 -2.64
N LEU A 241 -17.25 -22.96 -2.39
CA LEU A 241 -17.43 -21.66 -1.75
C LEU A 241 -18.30 -20.78 -2.65
N LYS A 242 -19.40 -20.26 -2.12
CA LYS A 242 -20.35 -19.41 -2.85
C LYS A 242 -19.64 -18.16 -3.37
N LEU A 243 -19.87 -17.81 -4.62
CA LEU A 243 -19.31 -16.60 -5.27
C LEU A 243 -19.68 -15.32 -4.49
N SER A 244 -20.84 -15.31 -3.82
CA SER A 244 -21.31 -14.20 -2.99
C SER A 244 -20.37 -13.85 -1.84
N ASP A 245 -19.67 -14.83 -1.24
CA ASP A 245 -18.78 -14.59 -0.09
C ASP A 245 -17.40 -14.06 -0.54
N ARG A 246 -17.15 -14.10 -1.85
CA ARG A 246 -15.89 -13.72 -2.51
C ARG A 246 -15.99 -12.39 -3.25
N LEU A 247 -17.20 -11.94 -3.56
CA LEU A 247 -17.42 -10.78 -4.40
C LEU A 247 -17.04 -9.49 -3.66
N LEU A 248 -16.03 -8.82 -4.18
CA LEU A 248 -15.59 -7.50 -3.76
C LEU A 248 -16.27 -6.46 -4.66
N VAL A 249 -17.45 -6.04 -4.22
CA VAL A 249 -18.39 -5.24 -5.02
C VAL A 249 -17.78 -3.96 -5.57
N LEU A 250 -17.00 -3.23 -4.76
CA LEU A 250 -16.39 -1.96 -5.19
C LEU A 250 -15.38 -2.17 -6.33
N GLU A 251 -14.50 -3.16 -6.19
CA GLU A 251 -13.52 -3.51 -7.21
C GLU A 251 -14.20 -4.01 -8.49
N PHE A 252 -15.26 -4.81 -8.36
CA PHE A 252 -16.02 -5.32 -9.50
C PHE A 252 -16.75 -4.19 -10.26
N CYS A 253 -17.46 -3.31 -9.55
CA CYS A 253 -18.12 -2.14 -10.13
C CYS A 253 -17.11 -1.21 -10.83
N MET A 254 -15.96 -0.97 -10.22
CA MET A 254 -14.89 -0.18 -10.85
C MET A 254 -14.40 -0.85 -12.14
N GLY A 255 -14.24 -2.17 -12.15
CA GLY A 255 -13.87 -2.92 -13.34
C GLY A 255 -14.87 -2.76 -14.48
N ILE A 256 -16.18 -2.77 -14.19
CA ILE A 256 -17.23 -2.51 -15.19
C ILE A 256 -17.14 -1.09 -15.75
N ILE A 257 -16.99 -0.08 -14.88
CA ILE A 257 -16.89 1.33 -15.30
C ILE A 257 -15.69 1.53 -16.24
N LEU A 258 -14.53 0.95 -15.88
CA LEU A 258 -13.32 1.01 -16.71
C LEU A 258 -13.50 0.27 -18.04
N PHE A 259 -14.19 -0.87 -18.04
CA PHE A 259 -14.47 -1.62 -19.27
C PHE A 259 -15.35 -0.81 -20.23
N ILE A 260 -16.44 -0.21 -19.73
CA ILE A 260 -17.32 0.64 -20.52
C ILE A 260 -16.55 1.86 -21.05
N SER A 261 -15.71 2.48 -20.21
CA SER A 261 -14.84 3.59 -20.62
C SER A 261 -13.86 3.15 -21.72
N GLY A 262 -13.29 1.95 -21.63
CA GLY A 262 -12.43 1.38 -22.66
C GLY A 262 -13.15 1.15 -23.99
N CYS A 263 -14.39 0.64 -23.96
CA CYS A 263 -15.22 0.50 -25.15
C CYS A 263 -15.57 1.85 -25.78
N TYR A 264 -15.84 2.87 -24.95
CA TYR A 264 -16.08 4.23 -25.44
C TYR A 264 -14.83 4.81 -26.10
N ASP A 265 -13.66 4.71 -25.46
CA ASP A 265 -12.38 5.18 -26.02
C ASP A 265 -12.00 4.43 -27.30
N LEU A 266 -12.29 3.14 -27.41
CA LEU A 266 -12.06 2.37 -28.63
C LEU A 266 -12.91 2.89 -29.81
N ALA A 267 -14.15 3.31 -29.54
CA ALA A 267 -15.07 3.78 -30.56
C ALA A 267 -14.86 5.25 -30.94
N TYR A 268 -14.52 6.11 -29.97
CA TYR A 268 -14.54 7.58 -30.13
C TYR A 268 -13.26 8.28 -29.64
N GLY A 269 -12.35 7.56 -29.00
CA GLY A 269 -11.17 8.11 -28.35
C GLY A 269 -10.07 8.53 -29.32
N LYS A 270 -9.27 9.51 -28.87
CA LYS A 270 -8.13 10.06 -29.63
C LYS A 270 -6.76 9.55 -29.15
N TYR A 271 -6.68 9.18 -27.88
CA TYR A 271 -5.41 8.95 -27.18
C TYR A 271 -5.11 7.46 -26.90
N TYR A 272 -5.94 6.55 -27.45
CA TYR A 272 -5.75 5.09 -27.35
C TYR A 272 -5.62 4.58 -25.91
N TYR A 273 -6.30 5.24 -24.95
CA TYR A 273 -6.32 4.83 -23.55
C TYR A 273 -7.02 3.48 -23.34
N TYR A 274 -7.80 2.99 -24.29
CA TYR A 274 -8.50 1.70 -24.22
C TYR A 274 -7.57 0.53 -23.90
N ILE A 275 -6.30 0.54 -24.34
CA ILE A 275 -5.33 -0.52 -24.02
C ILE A 275 -5.13 -0.60 -22.51
N TYR A 276 -4.84 0.54 -21.89
CA TYR A 276 -4.69 0.64 -20.44
C TYR A 276 -6.02 0.34 -19.73
N LEU A 277 -7.14 0.91 -20.20
CA LEU A 277 -8.45 0.75 -19.57
C LEU A 277 -8.92 -0.71 -19.58
N TYR A 278 -8.70 -1.47 -20.66
CA TYR A 278 -9.03 -2.88 -20.70
C TYR A 278 -8.15 -3.71 -19.77
N LEU A 279 -6.82 -3.48 -19.75
CA LEU A 279 -5.93 -4.16 -18.82
C LEU A 279 -6.32 -3.89 -17.35
N GLN A 280 -6.64 -2.63 -17.04
CA GLN A 280 -7.05 -2.22 -15.72
C GLN A 280 -8.42 -2.80 -15.35
N ALA A 281 -9.39 -2.80 -16.27
CA ALA A 281 -10.71 -3.41 -16.08
C ALA A 281 -10.61 -4.90 -15.77
N ILE A 282 -9.79 -5.65 -16.53
CA ILE A 282 -9.53 -7.07 -16.29
C ILE A 282 -8.96 -7.26 -14.88
N ALA A 283 -7.96 -6.48 -14.48
CA ALA A 283 -7.37 -6.57 -13.15
C ALA A 283 -8.39 -6.33 -12.03
N PHE A 284 -9.26 -5.32 -12.19
CA PHE A 284 -10.33 -5.03 -11.24
C PHE A 284 -11.40 -6.13 -11.20
N VAL A 285 -11.82 -6.68 -12.33
CA VAL A 285 -12.81 -7.77 -12.38
C VAL A 285 -12.26 -9.05 -11.76
N VAL A 286 -11.04 -9.46 -12.14
CA VAL A 286 -10.37 -10.65 -11.58
C VAL A 286 -10.21 -10.52 -10.07
N THR A 287 -9.80 -9.34 -9.60
CA THR A 287 -9.69 -9.06 -8.15
C THR A 287 -11.06 -9.00 -7.48
N GLY A 288 -12.04 -8.38 -8.15
CA GLY A 288 -13.43 -8.23 -7.72
C GLY A 288 -14.13 -9.58 -7.49
N LEU A 289 -13.86 -10.55 -8.35
CA LEU A 289 -14.38 -11.92 -8.24
C LEU A 289 -13.61 -12.78 -7.22
N GLY A 290 -12.52 -12.25 -6.64
CA GLY A 290 -11.74 -12.94 -5.61
C GLY A 290 -10.78 -14.01 -6.14
N TYR A 291 -10.33 -13.94 -7.40
CA TYR A 291 -9.39 -14.90 -8.00
C TYR A 291 -7.91 -14.62 -7.69
N VAL A 292 -7.62 -13.63 -6.84
CA VAL A 292 -6.24 -13.26 -6.47
C VAL A 292 -5.82 -13.92 -5.15
N GLY A 293 -4.57 -14.38 -5.09
CA GLY A 293 -3.97 -14.97 -3.89
C GLY A 293 -4.17 -16.48 -3.80
N THR A 294 -3.63 -17.10 -2.73
CA THR A 294 -3.81 -18.52 -2.47
C THR A 294 -5.19 -18.77 -1.88
N HIS A 295 -5.86 -19.81 -2.37
CA HIS A 295 -7.08 -20.30 -1.77
C HIS A 295 -6.73 -21.35 -0.72
N ILE A 296 -7.13 -21.09 0.52
CA ILE A 296 -7.05 -22.06 1.60
C ILE A 296 -8.48 -22.58 1.79
N PRO A 297 -8.72 -23.90 1.70
CA PRO A 297 -10.02 -24.45 2.09
C PRO A 297 -10.28 -24.07 3.55
N ASN A 298 -11.49 -23.59 3.86
CA ASN A 298 -11.88 -23.45 5.26
C ASN A 298 -11.79 -24.84 5.91
N SER A 299 -11.01 -24.96 6.99
CA SER A 299 -10.99 -26.16 7.83
C SER A 299 -12.32 -26.31 8.56
#